data_AF-A0A7V3UBR7-F1
#
_entry.id   AF-A0A7V3UBR7-F1
#
_cell.length_a   1.000
_cell.length_b   1.000
_cell.length_c   1.000
_cell.angle_alpha   90.00
_cell.angle_beta   90.00
_cell.angle_gamma   90.00
#
_symmetry.space_group_name_H-M   'P 1'
#
loop_
_entity.id
_entity.type
_entity.pdbx_description
1 polymer ?
#
loop_
_entity_poly.entity_id
_entity_poly.type
_entity_poly.pdbx_seq_one_letter_code
_entity_poly.pdbx_strand_id
1 'polypeptide(L)'
;MKKPILTTAFILFISSIALCQTKKDSKDFNQDGVIDRVEISDDGGSAFSTTGVNYTDGKTKKKYEFSVLYSFGSFLAICNAPNVLGKSGREQIGELLFKRKLASKIDPSLQWLIDACSNKAEMKSSELIDFSTKYNPVWMEGNPTIPDDYFVLLENSKYLNLLKNVEGSPEYDGQSYKSDYFWLTYNPNNHKGKSDDFKTIQADSENQILTTSHGVILKAGQIYSWIFINDDRVFEANEKLRWPSISEAQMFNDFVLIRQTVNTGATNLFIVNPKSGFVVRVSNELTQINSVEKMEIDKLKETVELSDLVGKKYSLTLSKIKELFKGMNNP
;
A
#
# COMPACT_ATOMS: atom_id res chain seq x y z
N MET A 1 -55.48 -16.65 -10.47
CA MET A 1 -54.85 -15.35 -10.14
C MET A 1 -53.33 -15.49 -10.31
N LYS A 2 -52.79 -15.01 -11.44
CA LYS A 2 -51.34 -14.95 -11.71
C LYS A 2 -51.01 -13.48 -11.96
N LYS A 3 -50.22 -12.87 -11.07
CA LYS A 3 -49.32 -11.72 -11.30
C LYS A 3 -48.87 -11.16 -9.93
N PRO A 4 -47.66 -11.52 -9.47
CA PRO A 4 -46.78 -10.50 -8.90
C PRO A 4 -45.29 -10.69 -9.26
N ILE A 5 -44.96 -11.35 -10.38
CA ILE A 5 -43.55 -11.57 -10.76
C ILE A 5 -42.94 -10.36 -11.50
N LEU A 6 -43.77 -9.58 -12.20
CA LEU A 6 -43.28 -8.45 -13.02
C LEU A 6 -42.85 -7.23 -12.18
N THR A 7 -43.47 -7.02 -11.01
CA THR A 7 -43.20 -5.85 -10.16
C THR A 7 -41.87 -6.01 -9.39
N THR A 8 -41.55 -7.22 -8.95
CA THR A 8 -40.29 -7.50 -8.23
C THR A 8 -39.06 -7.42 -9.15
N ALA A 9 -39.20 -7.84 -10.41
CA ALA A 9 -38.13 -7.71 -11.40
C ALA A 9 -37.82 -6.25 -11.77
N PHE A 10 -38.84 -5.36 -11.75
CA PHE A 10 -38.66 -3.94 -12.05
C PHE A 10 -37.98 -3.18 -10.91
N ILE A 11 -38.26 -3.55 -9.65
CA ILE A 11 -37.61 -2.96 -8.47
C ILE A 11 -36.12 -3.36 -8.42
N LEU A 12 -35.79 -4.61 -8.74
CA LEU A 12 -34.39 -5.06 -8.83
C LEU A 12 -33.62 -4.41 -10.00
N PHE A 13 -34.30 -4.03 -11.09
CA PHE A 13 -33.65 -3.34 -12.21
C PHE A 13 -33.40 -1.85 -11.92
N ILE A 14 -34.30 -1.17 -11.20
CA ILE A 14 -34.11 0.25 -10.82
C ILE A 14 -33.03 0.39 -9.73
N SER A 15 -32.89 -0.56 -8.81
CA SER A 15 -31.81 -0.56 -7.81
C SER A 15 -30.41 -0.72 -8.41
N SER A 16 -30.30 -1.25 -9.63
CA SER A 16 -29.01 -1.39 -10.34
C SER A 16 -28.61 -0.14 -11.13
N ILE A 17 -29.53 0.82 -11.34
CA ILE A 17 -29.28 2.07 -12.07
C ILE A 17 -28.93 3.23 -11.11
N ALA A 18 -29.15 3.05 -9.81
CA ALA A 18 -28.69 3.96 -8.76
C ALA A 18 -27.36 3.42 -8.21
N LEU A 19 -26.17 3.91 -8.59
CA LEU A 19 -25.57 5.13 -8.02
C LEU A 19 -24.20 5.40 -8.70
N CYS A 20 -24.13 5.54 -10.03
CA CYS A 20 -22.96 6.19 -10.60
C CYS A 20 -23.08 7.69 -10.31
N GLN A 21 -22.53 8.13 -9.18
CA GLN A 21 -22.54 9.54 -8.79
C GLN A 21 -21.58 10.28 -9.72
N THR A 22 -22.15 11.03 -10.66
CA THR A 22 -21.38 11.92 -11.52
C THR A 22 -21.34 13.31 -10.90
N LYS A 23 -20.16 13.78 -10.52
CA LYS A 23 -19.92 15.16 -10.12
C LYS A 23 -19.47 15.95 -11.34
N LYS A 24 -20.04 17.14 -11.56
CA LYS A 24 -19.63 18.07 -12.61
C LYS A 24 -19.13 19.36 -11.99
N ASP A 25 -18.07 19.90 -12.54
CA ASP A 25 -17.52 21.20 -12.16
C ASP A 25 -17.12 21.99 -13.42
N SER A 26 -17.08 23.32 -13.31
CA SER A 26 -16.74 24.22 -14.42
C SER A 26 -16.03 25.45 -13.90
N LYS A 27 -14.75 25.56 -14.23
CA LYS A 27 -13.85 26.63 -13.81
C LYS A 27 -12.71 26.72 -14.81
N ASP A 28 -12.02 27.85 -14.86
CA ASP A 28 -10.71 27.98 -15.50
C ASP A 28 -9.66 27.27 -14.63
N PHE A 29 -9.41 25.99 -14.90
CA PHE A 29 -8.49 25.17 -14.09
C PHE A 29 -7.02 25.46 -14.47
N ASN A 30 -6.75 25.63 -15.76
CA ASN A 30 -5.41 25.87 -16.30
C ASN A 30 -4.97 27.35 -16.27
N GLN A 31 -5.87 28.27 -15.87
CA GLN A 31 -5.65 29.72 -15.76
C GLN A 31 -5.38 30.40 -17.12
N ASP A 32 -6.01 29.91 -18.18
CA ASP A 32 -5.85 30.46 -19.54
C ASP A 32 -6.91 31.53 -19.91
N GLY A 33 -7.82 31.84 -18.98
CA GLY A 33 -8.91 32.79 -19.14
C GLY A 33 -10.19 32.21 -19.73
N VAL A 34 -10.24 30.89 -20.01
CA VAL A 34 -11.42 30.22 -20.56
C VAL A 34 -11.92 29.14 -19.60
N ILE A 35 -13.24 29.04 -19.43
CA ILE A 35 -13.84 28.05 -18.54
C ILE A 35 -13.72 26.64 -19.13
N ASP A 36 -13.07 25.76 -18.38
CA ASP A 36 -12.99 24.33 -18.63
C ASP A 36 -14.17 23.59 -17.99
N ARG A 37 -14.32 22.30 -18.31
CA ARG A 37 -15.31 21.41 -17.68
C ARG A 37 -14.65 20.14 -17.18
N VAL A 38 -15.02 19.70 -15.99
CA VAL A 38 -14.61 18.41 -15.42
C VAL A 38 -15.84 17.62 -15.04
N GLU A 39 -15.90 16.36 -15.45
CA GLU A 39 -16.89 15.39 -14.98
C GLU A 39 -16.15 14.22 -14.32
N ILE A 40 -16.51 13.90 -13.08
CA ILE A 40 -15.94 12.81 -12.30
C ILE A 40 -17.04 11.79 -12.05
N SER A 41 -16.78 10.54 -12.40
CA SER A 41 -17.71 9.42 -12.20
C SER A 41 -17.04 8.33 -11.38
N ASP A 42 -17.69 7.91 -10.31
CA ASP A 42 -17.24 6.78 -9.49
C ASP A 42 -17.93 5.49 -9.94
N ASP A 43 -17.13 4.44 -10.15
CA ASP A 43 -17.57 3.07 -10.35
C ASP A 43 -16.94 2.18 -9.26
N GLY A 44 -17.78 1.67 -8.36
CA GLY A 44 -17.33 0.98 -7.15
C GLY A 44 -17.74 -0.49 -7.14
N GLY A 45 -16.75 -1.37 -6.96
CA GLY A 45 -16.94 -2.79 -6.69
C GLY A 45 -16.81 -3.14 -5.22
N SER A 46 -16.77 -4.45 -4.92
CA SER A 46 -16.65 -4.95 -3.54
C SER A 46 -15.21 -5.02 -3.00
N ALA A 47 -14.22 -4.86 -3.88
CA ALA A 47 -12.78 -4.97 -3.58
C ALA A 47 -11.95 -3.80 -4.13
N PHE A 48 -12.43 -3.14 -5.19
CA PHE A 48 -11.78 -2.03 -5.84
C PHE A 48 -12.81 -0.96 -6.22
N SER A 49 -12.33 0.25 -6.46
CA SER A 49 -13.10 1.33 -7.07
C SER A 49 -12.29 1.99 -8.17
N THR A 50 -12.96 2.37 -9.24
CA THR A 50 -12.39 3.17 -10.32
C THR A 50 -13.09 4.53 -10.34
N THR A 51 -12.34 5.60 -10.25
CA THR A 51 -12.87 6.95 -10.47
C THR A 51 -12.39 7.45 -11.82
N GLY A 52 -13.32 7.65 -12.75
CA GLY A 52 -13.06 8.21 -14.08
C GLY A 52 -13.20 9.73 -14.07
N VAL A 53 -12.34 10.41 -14.82
CA VAL A 53 -12.33 11.86 -15.00
C VAL A 53 -12.37 12.19 -16.49
N ASN A 54 -13.34 12.99 -16.87
CA ASN A 54 -13.47 13.58 -18.20
C ASN A 54 -13.21 15.09 -18.09
N TYR A 55 -12.06 15.54 -18.56
CA TYR A 55 -11.69 16.96 -18.65
C TYR A 55 -11.90 17.47 -20.08
N THR A 56 -12.62 18.59 -20.22
CA THR A 56 -12.76 19.31 -21.50
C THR A 56 -12.12 20.68 -21.36
N ASP A 57 -11.05 20.90 -22.13
CA ASP A 57 -10.35 22.17 -22.20
C ASP A 57 -11.25 23.24 -22.86
N GLY A 58 -11.47 24.34 -22.15
CA GLY A 58 -12.39 25.40 -22.52
C GLY A 58 -12.00 26.09 -23.82
N LYS A 59 -10.70 26.27 -24.05
CA LYS A 59 -10.15 27.01 -25.17
C LYS A 59 -10.08 26.18 -26.45
N THR A 60 -9.57 24.95 -26.35
CA THR A 60 -9.34 24.04 -27.48
C THR A 60 -10.50 23.10 -27.75
N LYS A 61 -11.43 22.94 -26.81
CA LYS A 61 -12.54 21.96 -26.83
C LYS A 61 -12.11 20.50 -26.87
N LYS A 62 -10.82 20.21 -26.68
CA LYS A 62 -10.30 18.85 -26.60
C LYS A 62 -10.74 18.18 -25.31
N LYS A 63 -11.01 16.88 -25.40
CA LYS A 63 -11.38 16.03 -24.27
C LYS A 63 -10.20 15.14 -23.86
N TYR A 64 -10.05 14.97 -22.56
CA TYR A 64 -9.03 14.16 -21.94
C TYR A 64 -9.70 13.26 -20.92
N GLU A 65 -9.43 11.97 -21.02
CA GLU A 65 -10.01 10.94 -20.15
C GLU A 65 -8.87 10.29 -19.38
N PHE A 66 -9.03 10.17 -18.08
CA PHE A 66 -8.09 9.48 -17.21
C PHE A 66 -8.85 8.91 -16.01
N SER A 67 -8.32 7.88 -15.40
CA SER A 67 -8.95 7.23 -14.25
C SER A 67 -7.93 6.92 -13.18
N VAL A 68 -8.44 6.73 -11.96
CA VAL A 68 -7.68 6.18 -10.85
C VAL A 68 -8.30 4.84 -10.45
N LEU A 69 -7.49 3.80 -10.44
CA LEU A 69 -7.85 2.50 -9.87
C LEU A 69 -7.37 2.42 -8.43
N TYR A 70 -8.29 2.19 -7.51
CA TYR A 70 -8.02 2.06 -6.08
C TYR A 70 -8.44 0.69 -5.57
N SER A 71 -7.50 -0.05 -4.99
CA SER A 71 -7.76 -1.28 -4.23
C SER A 71 -8.10 -0.93 -2.78
N PHE A 72 -9.16 -1.51 -2.22
CA PHE A 72 -9.46 -1.38 -0.78
C PHE A 72 -8.45 -2.14 0.10
N GLY A 73 -7.56 -2.90 -0.53
CA GLY A 73 -6.37 -3.51 0.04
C GLY A 73 -5.13 -2.61 0.10
N SER A 74 -5.20 -1.41 -0.49
CA SER A 74 -4.04 -0.53 -0.69
C SER A 74 -4.14 0.77 0.10
N PHE A 75 -2.99 1.25 0.57
CA PHE A 75 -2.80 2.57 1.13
C PHE A 75 -2.68 3.63 0.04
N LEU A 76 -2.24 3.27 -1.16
CA LEU A 76 -2.00 4.21 -2.25
C LEU A 76 -2.79 3.90 -3.52
N ALA A 77 -3.03 4.93 -4.32
CA ALA A 77 -3.40 4.81 -5.71
C ALA A 77 -2.68 5.85 -6.55
N ILE A 78 -2.41 5.51 -7.80
CA ILE A 78 -1.70 6.32 -8.77
C ILE A 78 -2.67 6.70 -9.88
N CYS A 79 -2.57 7.95 -10.35
CA CYS A 79 -3.35 8.44 -11.48
C CYS A 79 -2.47 9.35 -12.34
N ASN A 80 -2.56 9.20 -13.65
CA ASN A 80 -1.83 10.07 -14.57
C ASN A 80 -2.32 11.52 -14.44
N ALA A 81 -1.43 12.51 -14.42
CA ALA A 81 -1.80 13.92 -14.28
C ALA A 81 -1.51 14.69 -15.59
N PRO A 82 -2.47 14.84 -16.51
CA PRO A 82 -2.20 15.30 -17.88
C PRO A 82 -1.48 16.66 -17.97
N ASN A 83 -0.49 16.76 -18.86
CA ASN A 83 0.27 18.00 -19.08
C ASN A 83 -0.58 19.19 -19.53
N VAL A 84 -1.71 18.96 -20.21
CA VAL A 84 -2.64 20.03 -20.65
C VAL A 84 -3.20 20.85 -19.49
N LEU A 85 -3.26 20.28 -18.30
CA LEU A 85 -3.79 20.94 -17.11
C LEU A 85 -2.87 22.05 -16.58
N GLY A 86 -1.59 22.06 -16.98
CA GLY A 86 -0.59 22.92 -16.38
C GLY A 86 -0.41 22.65 -14.88
N LYS A 87 0.29 23.55 -14.17
CA LYS A 87 0.51 23.38 -12.72
C LYS A 87 -0.79 23.56 -11.93
N SER A 88 -1.47 24.70 -12.10
CA SER A 88 -2.68 25.05 -11.35
C SER A 88 -3.83 24.08 -11.58
N GLY A 89 -3.99 23.57 -12.81
CA GLY A 89 -5.04 22.62 -13.13
C GLY A 89 -4.79 21.26 -12.49
N ARG A 90 -3.52 20.80 -12.44
CA ARG A 90 -3.18 19.55 -11.74
C ARG A 90 -3.46 19.61 -10.25
N GLU A 91 -3.18 20.75 -9.62
CA GLU A 91 -3.47 20.96 -8.19
C GLU A 91 -4.99 20.93 -7.95
N GLN A 92 -5.74 21.78 -8.66
CA GLN A 92 -7.18 21.92 -8.45
C GLN A 92 -7.98 20.66 -8.81
N ILE A 93 -7.63 19.98 -9.91
CA ILE A 93 -8.29 18.73 -10.29
C ILE A 93 -7.92 17.60 -9.33
N GLY A 94 -6.67 17.55 -8.84
CA GLY A 94 -6.28 16.60 -7.80
C GLY A 94 -7.10 16.78 -6.52
N GLU A 95 -7.29 18.01 -6.06
CA GLU A 95 -8.15 18.31 -4.89
C GLU A 95 -9.60 17.92 -5.13
N LEU A 96 -10.12 18.14 -6.35
CA LEU A 96 -11.48 17.77 -6.73
C LEU A 96 -11.67 16.24 -6.76
N LEU A 97 -10.69 15.53 -7.34
CA LEU A 97 -10.67 14.08 -7.52
C LEU A 97 -10.55 13.34 -6.18
N PHE A 98 -9.56 13.70 -5.38
CA PHE A 98 -9.25 12.98 -4.15
C PHE A 98 -9.98 13.53 -2.93
N LYS A 99 -10.63 14.70 -3.04
CA LYS A 99 -11.27 15.41 -1.90
C LYS A 99 -10.30 15.60 -0.73
N ARG A 100 -9.03 15.85 -1.06
CA ARG A 100 -7.88 15.94 -0.15
C ARG A 100 -7.06 17.16 -0.53
N LYS A 101 -6.20 17.62 0.39
CA LYS A 101 -5.25 18.70 0.09
C LYS A 101 -4.01 18.13 -0.60
N LEU A 102 -3.43 18.91 -1.49
CA LEU A 102 -2.10 18.65 -2.01
C LEU A 102 -1.09 18.83 -0.87
N ALA A 103 -0.31 17.77 -0.58
CA ALA A 103 0.81 17.86 0.33
C ALA A 103 2.07 18.34 -0.40
N SER A 104 2.83 19.19 0.26
CA SER A 104 4.14 19.66 -0.22
C SER A 104 5.28 18.71 0.14
N LYS A 105 5.04 17.75 1.05
CA LYS A 105 6.03 16.79 1.55
C LYS A 105 5.38 15.42 1.68
N ILE A 106 6.19 14.39 1.39
CA ILE A 106 5.87 12.99 1.66
C ILE A 106 6.30 12.68 3.09
N ASP A 107 5.41 12.07 3.86
CA ASP A 107 5.76 11.57 5.19
C ASP A 107 6.49 10.20 5.10
N PRO A 108 7.27 9.80 6.11
CA PRO A 108 8.05 8.57 6.02
C PRO A 108 7.27 7.27 5.87
N SER A 109 6.00 7.21 6.25
CA SER A 109 5.17 6.02 6.01
C SER A 109 4.79 5.87 4.53
N LEU A 110 4.47 6.98 3.85
CA LEU A 110 4.29 6.95 2.40
C LEU A 110 5.63 6.72 1.67
N GLN A 111 6.73 7.31 2.14
CA GLN A 111 8.05 7.06 1.54
C GLN A 111 8.42 5.56 1.61
N TRP A 112 8.14 4.91 2.73
CA TRP A 112 8.32 3.46 2.87
C TRP A 112 7.58 2.68 1.79
N LEU A 113 6.30 3.02 1.52
CA LEU A 113 5.50 2.36 0.48
C LEU A 113 6.04 2.61 -0.93
N ILE A 114 6.45 3.85 -1.22
CA ILE A 114 7.07 4.21 -2.50
C ILE A 114 8.32 3.37 -2.74
N ASP A 115 9.20 3.28 -1.74
CA ASP A 115 10.44 2.51 -1.87
C ASP A 115 10.13 1.02 -2.01
N ALA A 116 9.22 0.49 -1.17
CA ALA A 116 8.88 -0.92 -1.18
C ALA A 116 8.23 -1.37 -2.50
N CYS A 117 7.32 -0.58 -3.07
CA CYS A 117 6.75 -0.85 -4.39
C CYS A 117 7.81 -0.72 -5.49
N SER A 118 8.73 0.24 -5.39
CA SER A 118 9.78 0.45 -6.40
C SER A 118 10.82 -0.66 -6.43
N ASN A 119 11.04 -1.35 -5.31
CA ASN A 119 12.10 -2.35 -5.15
C ASN A 119 11.58 -3.77 -4.92
N LYS A 120 10.28 -4.03 -5.09
CA LYS A 120 9.74 -5.39 -4.94
C LYS A 120 10.32 -6.31 -6.01
N ALA A 121 10.69 -7.52 -5.61
CA ALA A 121 11.22 -8.54 -6.48
C ALA A 121 10.71 -9.91 -6.02
N GLU A 122 10.13 -10.66 -6.96
CA GLU A 122 9.84 -12.07 -6.79
C GLU A 122 11.12 -12.88 -6.94
N MET A 123 11.27 -13.90 -6.10
CA MET A 123 12.43 -14.80 -6.13
C MET A 123 12.02 -16.17 -6.65
N LYS A 124 13.00 -16.99 -7.04
CA LYS A 124 12.74 -18.33 -7.58
C LYS A 124 12.20 -19.25 -6.47
N SER A 125 11.25 -20.11 -6.80
CA SER A 125 10.62 -21.06 -5.85
C SER A 125 11.60 -22.01 -5.13
N SER A 126 12.81 -22.20 -5.66
CA SER A 126 13.86 -23.01 -5.04
C SER A 126 14.60 -22.32 -3.88
N GLU A 127 14.29 -21.05 -3.58
CA GLU A 127 14.95 -20.28 -2.54
C GLU A 127 14.11 -20.21 -1.26
N LEU A 128 14.78 -20.17 -0.09
CA LEU A 128 14.11 -20.04 1.22
C LEU A 128 13.28 -18.73 1.32
N ILE A 129 13.52 -17.79 0.41
CA ILE A 129 12.79 -16.55 0.25
C ILE A 129 12.08 -16.61 -1.10
N ASP A 130 10.79 -16.26 -1.13
CA ASP A 130 10.01 -16.16 -2.36
C ASP A 130 9.71 -14.70 -2.76
N PHE A 131 9.99 -13.74 -1.87
CA PHE A 131 9.76 -12.32 -2.08
C PHE A 131 10.77 -11.48 -1.33
N SER A 132 11.24 -10.40 -1.96
CA SER A 132 12.02 -9.38 -1.29
C SER A 132 11.58 -7.98 -1.71
N THR A 133 11.81 -7.01 -0.82
CA THR A 133 11.76 -5.60 -1.15
C THR A 133 12.76 -4.82 -0.29
N LYS A 134 12.95 -3.54 -0.61
CA LYS A 134 13.83 -2.64 0.10
C LYS A 134 13.18 -1.27 0.28
N TYR A 135 13.29 -0.74 1.49
CA TYR A 135 13.01 0.67 1.79
C TYR A 135 14.28 1.39 2.23
N ASN A 136 14.28 2.72 2.21
CA ASN A 136 15.32 3.50 2.87
C ASN A 136 14.88 3.84 4.31
N PRO A 137 15.53 3.31 5.37
CA PRO A 137 15.12 3.60 6.74
C PRO A 137 15.22 5.08 7.08
N VAL A 138 14.16 5.65 7.64
CA VAL A 138 14.09 7.04 8.08
C VAL A 138 13.69 7.08 9.55
N TRP A 139 14.63 7.52 10.40
CA TRP A 139 14.40 7.72 11.82
C TRP A 139 13.86 9.13 12.06
N MET A 140 12.71 9.23 12.71
CA MET A 140 12.03 10.46 13.10
C MET A 140 12.13 10.67 14.60
N GLU A 141 12.20 11.92 15.03
CA GLU A 141 12.14 12.30 16.44
C GLU A 141 10.69 12.27 16.97
N GLY A 142 10.55 12.00 18.26
CA GLY A 142 9.29 12.04 19.00
C GLY A 142 8.54 10.70 19.01
N ASN A 143 7.22 10.81 19.20
CA ASN A 143 6.32 9.67 19.18
C ASN A 143 5.73 9.49 17.78
N PRO A 144 5.46 8.24 17.35
CA PRO A 144 4.83 8.00 16.06
C PRO A 144 3.42 8.58 16.00
N THR A 145 3.12 9.15 14.84
CA THR A 145 1.79 9.66 14.49
C THR A 145 1.36 9.12 13.13
N ILE A 146 0.06 8.89 12.96
CA ILE A 146 -0.53 8.60 11.66
C ILE A 146 -0.91 9.93 11.01
N PRO A 147 -0.41 10.26 9.81
CA PRO A 147 -0.73 11.53 9.15
C PRO A 147 -2.20 11.56 8.69
N ASP A 148 -2.69 12.74 8.35
CA ASP A 148 -3.99 12.90 7.68
C ASP A 148 -3.93 12.40 6.23
N ASP A 149 -5.08 12.11 5.64
CA ASP A 149 -5.15 11.74 4.23
C ASP A 149 -4.74 12.93 3.32
N TYR A 150 -3.87 12.65 2.34
CA TYR A 150 -3.42 13.64 1.36
C TYR A 150 -3.13 13.01 0.00
N PHE A 151 -2.84 13.85 -0.98
CA PHE A 151 -2.21 13.41 -2.23
C PHE A 151 -0.98 14.26 -2.54
N VAL A 152 -0.09 13.73 -3.37
CA VAL A 152 1.10 14.42 -3.88
C VAL A 152 1.10 14.42 -5.40
N LEU A 153 1.76 15.40 -5.98
CA LEU A 153 2.03 15.47 -7.42
C LEU A 153 3.52 15.20 -7.64
N LEU A 154 3.85 14.14 -8.38
CA LEU A 154 5.21 13.65 -8.56
C LEU A 154 5.57 13.61 -10.04
N GLU A 155 6.86 13.74 -10.34
CA GLU A 155 7.40 13.66 -11.71
C GLU A 155 7.64 12.19 -12.10
N ASN A 156 7.15 11.75 -13.26
CA ASN A 156 7.28 10.36 -13.72
C ASN A 156 8.74 9.91 -13.79
N SER A 157 9.64 10.78 -14.27
CA SER A 157 11.06 10.48 -14.48
C SER A 157 11.80 10.07 -13.20
N LYS A 158 11.35 10.52 -12.02
CA LYS A 158 11.95 10.21 -10.71
C LYS A 158 11.45 8.90 -10.11
N TYR A 159 10.31 8.39 -10.57
CA TYR A 159 9.60 7.26 -9.97
C TYR A 159 9.27 6.16 -10.98
N LEU A 160 10.08 5.99 -12.03
CA LEU A 160 9.82 5.00 -13.09
C LEU A 160 9.66 3.57 -12.56
N ASN A 161 10.45 3.15 -11.57
CA ASN A 161 10.33 1.80 -11.00
C ASN A 161 9.01 1.62 -10.23
N LEU A 162 8.56 2.65 -9.49
CA LEU A 162 7.24 2.65 -8.85
C LEU A 162 6.14 2.46 -9.91
N LEU A 163 6.18 3.24 -10.99
CA LEU A 163 5.18 3.19 -12.06
C LEU A 163 5.20 1.87 -12.83
N LYS A 164 6.32 1.14 -12.88
CA LYS A 164 6.34 -0.19 -13.51
C LYS A 164 5.75 -1.28 -12.63
N ASN A 165 5.69 -1.06 -11.32
CA ASN A 165 5.40 -2.09 -10.33
C ASN A 165 4.02 -1.96 -9.67
N VAL A 166 3.29 -0.88 -9.96
CA VAL A 166 1.97 -0.60 -9.37
C VAL A 166 0.91 -0.59 -10.45
N GLU A 167 -0.02 -1.53 -10.40
CA GLU A 167 -1.17 -1.60 -11.31
C GLU A 167 -2.04 -0.33 -11.22
N GLY A 168 -2.60 0.08 -12.37
CA GLY A 168 -3.37 1.32 -12.50
C GLY A 168 -2.48 2.55 -12.70
N SER A 169 -1.17 2.37 -12.78
CA SER A 169 -0.25 3.44 -13.12
C SER A 169 0.03 3.49 -14.63
N PRO A 170 0.47 4.65 -15.17
CA PRO A 170 0.61 4.84 -16.62
C PRO A 170 1.54 3.83 -17.31
N GLU A 171 2.65 3.47 -16.65
CA GLU A 171 3.65 2.57 -17.23
C GLU A 171 3.24 1.09 -17.10
N TYR A 172 2.54 0.71 -16.02
CA TYR A 172 2.04 -0.65 -15.84
C TYR A 172 0.96 -1.01 -16.87
N ASP A 173 0.00 -0.11 -17.09
CA ASP A 173 -1.15 -0.39 -17.97
C ASP A 173 -0.82 -0.22 -19.47
N GLY A 174 0.43 0.14 -19.81
CA GLY A 174 0.83 0.43 -21.19
C GLY A 174 0.05 1.58 -21.85
N GLN A 175 -0.59 2.44 -21.06
CA GLN A 175 -1.43 3.52 -21.58
C GLN A 175 -0.57 4.64 -22.16
N SER A 176 -0.92 5.05 -23.38
CA SER A 176 -0.12 5.91 -24.28
C SER A 176 -0.09 7.40 -23.93
N TYR A 177 -0.80 7.84 -22.88
CA TYR A 177 -0.71 9.23 -22.43
C TYR A 177 0.58 9.43 -21.63
N LYS A 178 1.66 9.78 -22.32
CA LYS A 178 2.88 10.29 -21.69
C LYS A 178 2.58 11.63 -21.03
N SER A 179 2.37 11.61 -19.72
CA SER A 179 2.48 12.81 -18.90
C SER A 179 3.86 12.87 -18.27
N ASP A 180 4.30 14.07 -17.90
CA ASP A 180 5.52 14.23 -17.12
C ASP A 180 5.27 14.03 -15.61
N TYR A 181 3.99 13.98 -15.20
CA TYR A 181 3.59 13.94 -13.80
C TYR A 181 2.43 12.96 -13.55
N PHE A 182 2.34 12.50 -12.31
CA PHE A 182 1.25 11.69 -11.79
C PHE A 182 0.83 12.16 -10.41
N TRP A 183 -0.44 11.95 -10.08
CA TRP A 183 -0.92 12.05 -8.72
C TRP A 183 -0.73 10.72 -7.99
N LEU A 184 -0.30 10.79 -6.73
CA LEU A 184 -0.34 9.67 -5.81
C LEU A 184 -1.18 10.09 -4.60
N THR A 185 -2.28 9.39 -4.38
CA THR A 185 -3.13 9.58 -3.19
C THR A 185 -2.75 8.58 -2.11
N TYR A 186 -2.73 9.02 -0.84
CA TYR A 186 -2.36 8.22 0.31
C TYR A 186 -3.47 8.18 1.35
N ASN A 187 -3.77 6.98 1.86
CA ASN A 187 -4.85 6.66 2.80
C ASN A 187 -4.28 6.15 4.14
N PRO A 188 -3.57 6.99 4.91
CA PRO A 188 -2.97 6.60 6.19
C PRO A 188 -4.00 6.12 7.23
N ASN A 189 -5.27 6.53 7.10
CA ASN A 189 -6.35 6.01 7.95
C ASN A 189 -6.45 4.48 7.93
N ASN A 190 -6.00 3.82 6.87
CA ASN A 190 -5.96 2.36 6.80
C ASN A 190 -5.03 1.75 7.86
N HIS A 191 -4.10 2.50 8.48
CA HIS A 191 -3.28 1.99 9.59
C HIS A 191 -4.14 1.68 10.84
N LYS A 192 -5.17 2.49 11.11
CA LYS A 192 -5.93 2.45 12.37
C LYS A 192 -6.73 1.14 12.55
N GLY A 193 -7.33 0.62 11.48
CA GLY A 193 -8.23 -0.54 11.58
C GLY A 193 -9.33 -0.33 12.63
N LYS A 194 -9.45 -1.20 13.65
CA LYS A 194 -10.49 -1.09 14.71
C LYS A 194 -10.07 -0.31 15.96
N SER A 195 -8.79 0.04 16.12
CA SER A 195 -8.31 0.81 17.27
C SER A 195 -7.45 1.96 16.79
N ASP A 196 -7.74 3.17 17.25
CA ASP A 196 -7.05 4.39 16.80
C ASP A 196 -5.56 4.46 17.23
N ASP A 197 -5.10 3.53 18.07
CA ASP A 197 -3.80 3.61 18.74
C ASP A 197 -2.76 2.59 18.26
N PHE A 198 -1.50 3.02 18.33
CA PHE A 198 -0.33 2.13 18.26
C PHE A 198 -0.31 1.20 19.48
N LYS A 199 -0.22 -0.10 19.23
CA LYS A 199 -0.07 -1.11 20.28
C LYS A 199 1.38 -1.45 20.49
N THR A 200 1.85 -1.43 21.73
CA THR A 200 3.18 -1.97 22.07
C THR A 200 3.07 -3.48 22.16
N ILE A 201 3.77 -4.21 21.28
CA ILE A 201 3.79 -5.68 21.28
C ILE A 201 5.02 -6.21 22.01
N GLN A 202 6.15 -5.52 21.90
CA GLN A 202 7.38 -5.86 22.60
C GLN A 202 8.07 -4.57 23.06
N ALA A 203 8.65 -4.61 24.25
CA ALA A 203 9.53 -3.56 24.76
C ALA A 203 10.68 -4.21 25.53
N ASP A 204 11.90 -3.73 25.30
CA ASP A 204 13.04 -3.92 26.21
C ASP A 204 13.58 -2.54 26.65
N SER A 205 14.74 -2.53 27.31
CA SER A 205 15.34 -1.30 27.84
C SER A 205 15.76 -0.31 26.76
N GLU A 206 15.98 -0.75 25.52
CA GLU A 206 16.55 0.06 24.44
C GLU A 206 15.56 0.27 23.29
N ASN A 207 14.72 -0.72 23.00
CA ASN A 207 13.85 -0.75 21.83
C ASN A 207 12.41 -1.15 22.17
N GLN A 208 11.47 -0.60 21.42
CA GLN A 208 10.06 -0.95 21.45
C GLN A 208 9.57 -1.25 20.04
N ILE A 209 8.80 -2.32 19.90
CA ILE A 209 8.03 -2.61 18.69
C ILE A 209 6.61 -2.13 18.93
N LEU A 210 6.19 -1.17 18.10
CA LEU A 210 4.85 -0.63 18.05
C LEU A 210 4.16 -1.10 16.77
N THR A 211 2.88 -1.43 16.84
CA THR A 211 2.12 -1.88 15.68
C THR A 211 0.81 -1.13 15.52
N THR A 212 0.41 -0.95 14.27
CA THR A 212 -0.96 -0.61 13.89
C THR A 212 -1.67 -1.88 13.41
N SER A 213 -2.85 -1.79 12.79
CA SER A 213 -3.49 -2.96 12.17
C SER A 213 -2.69 -3.50 10.97
N HIS A 214 -1.89 -2.65 10.33
CA HIS A 214 -1.22 -2.97 9.06
C HIS A 214 0.24 -2.51 8.99
N GLY A 215 0.81 -1.98 10.07
CA GLY A 215 2.19 -1.51 10.05
C GLY A 215 2.93 -1.81 11.34
N VAL A 216 4.26 -1.81 11.24
CA VAL A 216 5.19 -2.04 12.34
C VAL A 216 6.20 -0.90 12.37
N ILE A 217 6.41 -0.39 13.58
CA ILE A 217 7.35 0.66 13.90
C ILE A 217 8.36 0.12 14.91
N LEU A 218 9.64 0.41 14.66
CA LEU A 218 10.69 0.26 15.65
C LEU A 218 10.95 1.61 16.30
N LYS A 219 10.90 1.67 17.63
CA LYS A 219 11.18 2.87 18.42
C LYS A 219 12.38 2.63 19.32
N ALA A 220 13.35 3.53 19.29
CA ALA A 220 14.55 3.53 20.12
C ALA A 220 14.63 4.84 20.89
N GLY A 221 14.29 4.84 22.18
CA GLY A 221 14.19 6.07 22.97
C GLY A 221 13.19 7.08 22.40
N GLN A 222 13.68 8.24 21.96
CA GLN A 222 12.89 9.34 21.37
C GLN A 222 12.91 9.36 19.84
N ILE A 223 13.38 8.30 19.19
CA ILE A 223 13.34 8.18 17.75
C ILE A 223 12.57 6.93 17.31
N TYR A 224 11.98 6.95 16.12
CA TYR A 224 11.24 5.82 15.56
C TYR A 224 11.35 5.73 14.04
N SER A 225 11.17 4.53 13.48
CA SER A 225 11.11 4.29 12.04
C SER A 225 9.96 3.34 11.71
N TRP A 226 9.24 3.61 10.62
CA TRP A 226 8.42 2.59 9.97
C TRP A 226 9.33 1.54 9.38
N ILE A 227 9.09 0.27 9.70
CA ILE A 227 9.93 -0.83 9.22
C ILE A 227 9.17 -1.81 8.35
N PHE A 228 7.83 -1.78 8.41
CA PHE A 228 6.95 -2.64 7.64
C PHE A 228 5.57 -2.02 7.51
N ILE A 229 4.99 -2.04 6.31
CA ILE A 229 3.59 -1.68 6.07
C ILE A 229 2.99 -2.72 5.12
N ASN A 230 2.01 -3.48 5.62
CA ASN A 230 1.22 -4.42 4.83
C ASN A 230 0.35 -3.66 3.83
N ASP A 231 0.72 -3.75 2.56
CA ASP A 231 0.00 -3.17 1.43
C ASP A 231 -0.15 -4.19 0.31
N ASP A 232 -1.34 -4.22 -0.30
CA ASP A 232 -1.68 -5.12 -1.41
C ASP A 232 -0.79 -4.91 -2.65
N ARG A 233 -0.37 -3.67 -2.94
CA ARG A 233 0.53 -3.36 -4.07
C ARG A 233 1.97 -3.86 -3.84
N VAL A 234 2.36 -4.07 -2.57
CA VAL A 234 3.68 -4.59 -2.20
C VAL A 234 3.67 -6.11 -2.11
N PHE A 235 2.74 -6.69 -1.35
CA PHE A 235 2.79 -8.09 -0.92
C PHE A 235 1.65 -8.97 -1.46
N GLU A 236 0.69 -8.42 -2.20
CA GLU A 236 -0.49 -9.14 -2.74
C GLU A 236 -1.31 -9.85 -1.64
N ALA A 237 -1.24 -9.31 -0.41
CA ALA A 237 -1.53 -10.06 0.79
C ALA A 237 -2.96 -9.84 1.31
N ASN A 238 -3.64 -8.75 0.93
CA ASN A 238 -4.90 -8.40 1.58
C ASN A 238 -5.81 -7.58 0.66
N GLU A 239 -6.85 -8.23 0.13
CA GLU A 239 -7.88 -7.55 -0.69
C GLU A 239 -8.67 -6.47 0.08
N LYS A 240 -8.60 -6.44 1.42
CA LYS A 240 -9.34 -5.49 2.27
C LYS A 240 -8.57 -5.13 3.56
N LEU A 241 -8.20 -3.86 3.72
CA LEU A 241 -7.55 -3.30 4.93
C LEU A 241 -8.49 -3.12 6.13
N ARG A 242 -9.62 -3.85 6.17
CA ARG A 242 -10.56 -3.86 7.32
C ARG A 242 -10.19 -4.88 8.40
N TRP A 243 -9.30 -5.80 8.08
CA TRP A 243 -8.88 -6.90 8.96
C TRP A 243 -7.44 -6.66 9.39
N PRO A 244 -7.14 -6.59 10.70
CA PRO A 244 -5.76 -6.49 11.17
C PRO A 244 -4.90 -7.61 10.57
N SER A 245 -3.80 -7.22 9.94
CA SER A 245 -2.90 -8.12 9.23
C SER A 245 -1.64 -8.43 10.03
N ILE A 246 -1.23 -7.55 10.95
CA ILE A 246 -0.07 -7.82 11.81
C ILE A 246 -0.56 -8.61 13.03
N SER A 247 -0.23 -9.89 13.08
CA SER A 247 -0.60 -10.75 14.21
C SER A 247 0.48 -10.80 15.29
N GLU A 248 1.75 -10.68 14.89
CA GLU A 248 2.87 -10.75 15.80
C GLU A 248 4.10 -10.05 15.21
N ALA A 249 4.90 -9.40 16.06
CA ALA A 249 6.19 -8.85 15.68
C ALA A 249 7.17 -9.00 16.85
N GLN A 250 8.37 -9.53 16.59
CA GLN A 250 9.39 -9.76 17.63
C GLN A 250 10.79 -9.38 17.16
N MET A 251 11.60 -8.85 18.07
CA MET A 251 13.04 -8.62 17.84
C MET A 251 13.82 -9.94 17.97
N PHE A 252 14.69 -10.19 16.98
CA PHE A 252 15.65 -11.28 17.00
C PHE A 252 17.05 -10.77 16.59
N ASN A 253 17.88 -10.44 17.59
CA ASN A 253 19.12 -9.69 17.39
C ASN A 253 18.84 -8.40 16.60
N ASP A 254 19.52 -8.21 15.46
CA ASP A 254 19.40 -7.02 14.61
C ASP A 254 18.23 -7.10 13.62
N PHE A 255 17.36 -8.10 13.73
CA PHE A 255 16.24 -8.34 12.81
C PHE A 255 14.90 -8.22 13.53
N VAL A 256 13.86 -7.88 12.76
CA VAL A 256 12.47 -7.95 13.21
C VAL A 256 11.75 -9.04 12.43
N LEU A 257 11.18 -9.99 13.15
CA LEU A 257 10.34 -11.03 12.59
C LEU A 257 8.89 -10.58 12.69
N ILE A 258 8.17 -10.59 11.58
CA ILE A 258 6.80 -10.09 11.49
C ILE A 258 5.94 -11.21 10.92
N ARG A 259 4.93 -11.62 11.68
CA ARG A 259 3.91 -12.52 11.19
C ARG A 259 2.73 -11.70 10.67
N GLN A 260 2.46 -11.89 9.39
CA GLN A 260 1.32 -11.29 8.70
C GLN A 260 0.24 -12.36 8.50
N THR A 261 -1.00 -12.04 8.84
CA THR A 261 -2.18 -12.82 8.49
C THR A 261 -2.86 -12.20 7.28
N VAL A 262 -3.19 -13.01 6.28
CA VAL A 262 -3.92 -12.59 5.09
C VAL A 262 -5.42 -12.89 5.23
N ASN A 263 -6.25 -12.31 4.38
CA ASN A 263 -7.72 -12.46 4.41
C ASN A 263 -8.22 -13.92 4.37
N THR A 264 -7.44 -14.86 3.82
CA THR A 264 -7.74 -16.30 3.78
C THR A 264 -7.48 -17.01 5.12
N GLY A 265 -6.86 -16.32 6.08
CA GLY A 265 -6.38 -16.91 7.34
C GLY A 265 -4.99 -17.57 7.23
N ALA A 266 -4.42 -17.66 6.03
CA ALA A 266 -3.02 -18.04 5.89
C ALA A 266 -2.12 -16.98 6.54
N THR A 267 -0.91 -17.40 6.94
CA THR A 267 0.06 -16.50 7.54
C THR A 267 1.40 -16.60 6.84
N ASN A 268 2.05 -15.44 6.74
CA ASN A 268 3.35 -15.25 6.15
C ASN A 268 4.33 -14.81 7.24
N LEU A 269 5.57 -15.25 7.14
CA LEU A 269 6.66 -14.75 7.96
C LEU A 269 7.54 -13.81 7.14
N PHE A 270 7.67 -12.58 7.61
CA PHE A 270 8.63 -11.61 7.09
C PHE A 270 9.79 -11.44 8.06
N ILE A 271 10.97 -11.23 7.48
CA ILE A 271 12.18 -10.85 8.22
C ILE A 271 12.60 -9.47 7.70
N VAL A 272 12.72 -8.52 8.61
CA VAL A 272 13.13 -7.15 8.32
C VAL A 272 14.49 -6.89 8.92
N ASN A 273 15.41 -6.33 8.14
CA ASN A 273 16.64 -5.74 8.65
C ASN A 273 16.45 -4.21 8.70
N PRO A 274 16.11 -3.62 9.87
CA PRO A 274 15.78 -2.21 10.00
C PRO A 274 16.95 -1.27 9.71
N LYS A 275 18.20 -1.77 9.75
CA LYS A 275 19.39 -0.98 9.41
C LYS A 275 19.60 -0.85 7.91
N SER A 276 19.41 -1.95 7.17
CA SER A 276 19.61 -1.98 5.71
C SER A 276 18.35 -1.66 4.91
N GLY A 277 17.17 -1.76 5.54
CA GLY A 277 15.87 -1.57 4.92
C GLY A 277 15.38 -2.75 4.09
N PHE A 278 16.10 -3.88 4.06
CA PHE A 278 15.62 -5.09 3.38
C PHE A 278 14.49 -5.77 4.16
N VAL A 279 13.51 -6.25 3.40
CA VAL A 279 12.37 -7.04 3.87
C VAL A 279 12.27 -8.28 2.99
N VAL A 280 12.17 -9.45 3.60
CA VAL A 280 12.07 -10.72 2.88
C VAL A 280 10.92 -11.55 3.42
N ARG A 281 10.22 -12.28 2.56
CA ARG A 281 9.20 -13.26 2.96
C ARG A 281 9.81 -14.66 2.91
N VAL A 282 9.65 -15.42 3.99
CA VAL A 282 10.09 -16.82 4.05
C VAL A 282 9.11 -17.69 3.27
N SER A 283 9.63 -18.56 2.41
CA SER A 283 8.84 -19.46 1.57
C SER A 283 8.08 -20.50 2.39
N ASN A 284 6.75 -20.48 2.29
CA ASN A 284 5.88 -21.49 2.91
C ASN A 284 6.10 -22.88 2.29
N GLU A 285 6.43 -22.94 0.99
CA GLU A 285 6.69 -24.20 0.29
C GLU A 285 7.95 -24.91 0.83
N LEU A 286 9.05 -24.16 0.98
CA LEU A 286 10.33 -24.76 1.40
C LEU A 286 10.45 -24.97 2.91
N THR A 287 9.86 -24.08 3.71
CA THR A 287 9.68 -24.36 5.14
C THR A 287 8.67 -25.47 5.36
N GLN A 288 7.86 -25.74 4.32
CA GLN A 288 6.88 -26.80 4.31
C GLN A 288 5.78 -26.55 5.38
N ILE A 289 5.67 -25.29 5.83
CA ILE A 289 4.71 -24.73 6.79
C ILE A 289 3.70 -23.93 5.96
N ASN A 290 2.44 -24.38 5.93
CA ASN A 290 1.41 -23.72 5.14
C ASN A 290 0.95 -22.39 5.76
N SER A 291 1.02 -22.29 7.08
CA SER A 291 0.66 -21.11 7.88
C SER A 291 1.40 -21.19 9.22
N VAL A 292 2.23 -20.19 9.52
CA VAL A 292 2.96 -20.02 10.77
C VAL A 292 1.99 -19.67 11.92
N GLU A 293 1.54 -20.67 12.66
CA GLU A 293 0.66 -20.50 13.83
C GLU A 293 1.40 -20.08 15.10
N LYS A 294 2.69 -20.43 15.21
CA LYS A 294 3.50 -20.05 16.36
C LYS A 294 4.92 -19.70 15.95
N MET A 295 5.48 -18.69 16.62
CA MET A 295 6.87 -18.28 16.50
C MET A 295 7.48 -18.21 17.91
N GLU A 296 8.49 -19.02 18.17
CA GLU A 296 9.22 -19.04 19.45
C GLU A 296 10.69 -18.70 19.23
N ILE A 297 11.19 -17.67 19.92
CA ILE A 297 12.59 -17.25 19.83
C ILE A 297 13.37 -17.82 21.00
N ASP A 298 14.37 -18.65 20.72
CA ASP A 298 15.40 -19.05 21.69
C ASP A 298 16.63 -18.16 21.50
N LYS A 299 16.71 -17.09 22.28
CA LYS A 299 17.82 -16.13 22.21
C LYS A 299 19.17 -16.75 22.56
N LEU A 300 19.21 -17.79 23.41
CA LEU A 300 20.47 -18.43 23.82
C LEU A 300 21.02 -19.34 22.73
N LYS A 301 20.14 -20.02 22.00
CA LYS A 301 20.52 -20.87 20.86
C LYS A 301 20.60 -20.12 19.54
N GLU A 302 20.21 -18.85 19.54
CA GLU A 302 20.06 -18.05 18.31
C GLU A 302 19.20 -18.78 17.27
N THR A 303 18.05 -19.30 17.69
CA THR A 303 17.08 -19.97 16.82
C THR A 303 15.68 -19.40 16.95
N VAL A 304 14.91 -19.54 15.88
CA VAL A 304 13.49 -19.25 15.80
C VAL A 304 12.78 -20.53 15.39
N GLU A 305 11.95 -21.07 16.27
CA GLU A 305 11.10 -22.22 15.99
C GLU A 305 9.74 -21.73 15.47
N LEU A 306 9.38 -22.19 14.28
CA LEU A 306 8.10 -21.95 13.64
C LEU A 306 7.27 -23.22 13.73
N SER A 307 5.97 -23.11 13.97
CA SER A 307 5.06 -24.25 13.83
C SER A 307 3.74 -23.89 13.19
N ASP A 308 3.14 -24.82 12.44
CA ASP A 308 1.80 -24.71 11.90
C ASP A 308 0.71 -25.28 12.82
N LEU A 309 -0.56 -25.16 12.38
CA LEU A 309 -1.74 -25.67 13.08
C LEU A 309 -1.74 -27.19 13.29
N VAL A 310 -1.00 -27.96 12.48
CA VAL A 310 -0.90 -29.43 12.61
C VAL A 310 0.36 -29.86 13.38
N GLY A 311 1.12 -28.90 13.92
CA GLY A 311 2.29 -29.14 14.76
C GLY A 311 3.58 -29.42 14.00
N LYS A 312 3.60 -29.23 12.67
CA LYS A 312 4.83 -29.30 11.90
C LYS A 312 5.74 -28.16 12.28
N LYS A 313 7.06 -28.41 12.36
CA LYS A 313 8.04 -27.44 12.84
C LYS A 313 9.11 -27.13 11.80
N TYR A 314 9.62 -25.90 11.85
CA TYR A 314 10.78 -25.46 11.09
C TYR A 314 11.63 -24.54 11.96
N SER A 315 12.95 -24.69 11.90
CA SER A 315 13.88 -23.89 12.70
C SER A 315 14.74 -22.99 11.80
N LEU A 316 14.75 -21.70 12.10
CA LEU A 316 15.63 -20.71 11.47
C LEU A 316 16.73 -20.32 12.45
N THR A 317 17.99 -20.51 12.08
CA THR A 317 19.13 -20.01 12.87
C THR A 317 19.47 -18.57 12.48
N LEU A 318 20.04 -17.80 13.41
CA LEU A 318 20.55 -16.46 13.12
C LEU A 318 21.58 -16.46 11.98
N SER A 319 22.45 -17.46 11.94
CA SER A 319 23.43 -17.61 10.85
C SER A 319 22.74 -17.74 9.50
N LYS A 320 21.64 -18.51 9.43
CA LYS A 320 20.87 -18.66 8.19
C LYS A 320 20.22 -17.34 7.79
N ILE A 321 19.62 -16.63 8.73
CA ILE A 321 19.05 -15.30 8.47
C ILE A 321 20.13 -14.34 7.96
N LYS A 322 21.29 -14.26 8.61
CA LYS A 322 22.40 -13.41 8.16
C LYS A 322 22.88 -13.77 6.75
N GLU A 323 22.90 -15.06 6.39
CA GLU A 323 23.24 -15.53 5.05
C GLU A 323 22.25 -15.01 3.99
N LEU A 324 20.94 -15.05 4.27
CA LEU A 324 19.91 -14.55 3.37
C LEU A 324 20.14 -13.08 2.97
N PHE A 325 20.55 -12.24 3.93
CA PHE A 325 20.78 -10.82 3.70
C PHE A 325 22.17 -10.49 3.13
N LYS A 326 23.17 -11.39 3.28
CA LYS A 326 24.50 -11.19 2.67
C LYS A 326 24.43 -11.13 1.15
N GLY A 327 23.60 -11.99 0.54
CA GLY A 327 23.40 -12.01 -0.91
C GLY A 327 22.74 -10.74 -1.47
N MET A 328 21.99 -10.02 -0.64
CA MET A 328 21.22 -8.85 -1.06
C MET A 328 22.00 -7.53 -1.01
N ASN A 329 23.14 -7.50 -0.32
CA ASN A 329 23.99 -6.30 -0.23
C ASN A 329 24.96 -6.14 -1.43
N ASN A 330 24.97 -7.08 -2.37
CA ASN A 330 25.74 -7.00 -3.61
C ASN A 330 24.77 -6.77 -4.78
N PRO A 331 24.51 -5.51 -5.16
CA PRO A 331 23.56 -5.17 -6.23
C PRO A 331 24.00 -5.66 -7.61
#